data_AF-A0AA90U585-F1
#
_entry.id   AF-A0AA90U585-F1
#
_cell.length_a   1.000
_cell.length_b   1.000
_cell.length_c   1.000
_cell.angle_alpha   90.00
_cell.angle_beta   90.00
_cell.angle_gamma   90.00
#
_symmetry.space_group_name_H-M   'P 1'
#
loop_
_entity.id
_entity.type
_entity.pdbx_description
1 polymer ?
#
loop_
_entity_poly.entity_id
_entity_poly.type
_entity_poly.pdbx_seq_one_letter_code
_entity_poly.pdbx_strand_id
1 'polypeptide(L)'
;MTIESDIEMIRSALLYGDADDAYRMITEAYERTRISLRYRATERLSSYNSFLQRLRDVLEGRLSIDGFRAYLEHGGVMGKLYRMPDEDRRIMEGFLYQVELSLDRYNIRYPRFDMKRCGDL
;
A
#
# COMPACT_ATOMS: atom_id res chain seq x y z
N MET A 1 -12.88 13.62 -0.32
CA MET A 1 -11.77 12.89 -0.96
C MET A 1 -12.27 11.51 -1.34
N THR A 2 -12.07 11.06 -2.58
CA THR A 2 -12.48 9.72 -3.00
C THR A 2 -11.34 8.71 -2.74
N ILE A 3 -11.65 7.41 -2.77
CA ILE A 3 -10.65 6.35 -2.57
C ILE A 3 -9.59 6.40 -3.68
N GLU A 4 -10.00 6.65 -4.93
CA GLU A 4 -9.09 6.76 -6.07
C GLU A 4 -8.08 7.90 -5.87
N SER A 5 -8.55 9.08 -5.43
CA SER A 5 -7.66 10.21 -5.16
C SER A 5 -6.69 9.92 -4.01
N ASP A 6 -7.13 9.20 -2.97
CA ASP A 6 -6.29 8.81 -1.83
C ASP A 6 -5.19 7.82 -2.27
N ILE A 7 -5.51 6.87 -3.16
CA ILE A 7 -4.53 5.94 -3.74
C ILE A 7 -3.50 6.68 -4.61
N GLU A 8 -3.91 7.62 -5.46
CA GLU A 8 -2.95 8.42 -6.26
C GLU A 8 -2.07 9.32 -5.39
N MET A 9 -2.59 9.83 -4.27
CA MET A 9 -1.77 10.55 -3.28
C MET A 9 -0.73 9.63 -2.65
N ILE A 10 -1.12 8.44 -2.20
CA ILE A 10 -0.22 7.41 -1.66
C ILE A 10 0.86 7.04 -2.67
N ARG A 11 0.46 6.80 -3.90
CA ARG A 11 1.35 6.52 -5.02
C ARG A 11 2.38 7.64 -5.22
N SER A 12 1.93 8.89 -5.22
CA SER A 12 2.80 10.06 -5.38
C SER A 12 3.77 10.21 -4.20
N ALA A 13 3.32 9.94 -2.98
CA ALA A 13 4.17 9.99 -1.79
C ALA A 13 5.24 8.89 -1.79
N LEU A 14 4.90 7.67 -2.23
CA LEU A 14 5.87 6.58 -2.37
C LEU A 14 6.97 6.91 -3.41
N LEU A 15 6.58 7.56 -4.50
CA LEU A 15 7.47 7.96 -5.59
C LEU A 15 8.38 9.14 -5.25
N TYR A 16 7.79 10.24 -4.80
CA TYR A 16 8.44 11.55 -4.72
C TYR A 16 8.67 12.00 -3.28
N GLY A 17 7.95 11.42 -2.32
CA GLY A 17 8.01 11.79 -0.92
C GLY A 17 9.07 11.03 -0.13
N ASP A 18 9.18 11.41 1.15
CA ASP A 18 9.92 10.65 2.15
C ASP A 18 9.12 9.39 2.53
N ALA A 19 9.82 8.28 2.82
CA ALA A 19 9.20 7.04 3.27
C ALA A 19 8.34 7.26 4.50
N ASP A 20 8.83 8.06 5.44
CA ASP A 20 8.16 8.32 6.71
C ASP A 20 6.85 9.08 6.48
N ASP A 21 6.82 10.00 5.52
CA ASP A 21 5.61 10.73 5.14
C ASP A 21 4.60 9.83 4.42
N ALA A 22 5.07 9.00 3.48
CA ALA A 22 4.23 8.03 2.80
C ALA A 22 3.62 7.02 3.80
N TYR A 23 4.45 6.50 4.71
CA TYR A 23 4.06 5.58 5.76
C TYR A 23 3.03 6.19 6.72
N ARG A 24 3.29 7.43 7.17
CA ARG A 24 2.37 8.18 8.04
C ARG A 24 1.03 8.39 7.34
N MET A 25 1.03 8.81 6.08
CA MET A 25 -0.19 9.02 5.31
C MET A 25 -1.00 7.72 5.13
N ILE A 26 -0.33 6.61 4.81
CA ILE A 26 -0.97 5.28 4.70
C ILE A 26 -1.57 4.86 6.05
N THR A 27 -0.85 5.10 7.15
CA THR A 27 -1.30 4.76 8.51
C THR A 27 -2.50 5.60 8.94
N GLU A 28 -2.47 6.91 8.70
CA GLU A 28 -3.60 7.82 8.97
C GLU A 28 -4.83 7.43 8.13
N ALA A 29 -4.64 7.14 6.84
CA ALA A 29 -5.72 6.68 5.97
C ALA A 29 -6.30 5.33 6.43
N TYR A 30 -5.46 4.39 6.88
CA TYR A 30 -5.88 3.10 7.40
C TYR A 30 -6.76 3.28 8.64
N GLU A 31 -6.31 4.06 9.61
CA GLU A 31 -7.05 4.31 10.85
C GLU A 31 -8.37 5.04 10.62
N ARG A 32 -8.37 6.08 9.79
CA ARG A 32 -9.58 6.80 9.36
C ARG A 32 -10.61 5.85 8.72
N THR A 33 -10.13 4.96 7.86
CA THR A 33 -10.98 4.00 7.14
C THR A 33 -11.50 2.91 8.07
N ARG A 34 -10.67 2.43 9.00
CA ARG A 34 -11.04 1.45 10.04
C ARG A 34 -12.14 1.98 10.94
N ILE A 35 -12.07 3.25 11.34
CA ILE A 35 -13.15 3.91 12.10
C ILE A 35 -14.41 4.00 11.25
N SER A 36 -14.29 4.45 9.99
CA SER A 36 -15.43 4.59 9.07
C SER A 36 -16.17 3.27 8.84
N LEU A 37 -15.44 2.14 8.78
CA LEU A 37 -16.02 0.80 8.66
C LEU A 37 -16.92 0.41 9.83
N ARG A 38 -16.70 0.94 11.03
CA ARG A 38 -17.57 0.68 12.19
C ARG A 38 -18.95 1.30 12.04
N TYR A 39 -19.07 2.37 11.26
CA TYR A 39 -20.33 3.08 11.04
C TYR A 39 -20.96 2.74 9.68
N ARG A 40 -20.13 2.47 8.67
CA ARG A 40 -20.57 2.17 7.31
C ARG A 40 -19.67 1.13 6.65
N ALA A 41 -20.02 -0.14 6.84
CA ALA A 41 -19.37 -1.23 6.13
C ALA A 41 -19.87 -1.30 4.68
N THR A 42 -19.01 -0.94 3.73
CA THR A 42 -19.23 -1.28 2.31
C THR A 42 -18.09 -2.19 1.85
N GLU A 43 -18.36 -3.03 0.85
CA GLU A 43 -17.33 -3.90 0.29
C GLU A 43 -16.13 -3.09 -0.23
N ARG A 44 -16.40 -1.97 -0.88
CA ARG A 44 -15.39 -1.07 -1.39
C ARG A 44 -14.52 -0.46 -0.29
N LEU A 45 -15.13 0.01 0.80
CA LEU A 45 -14.41 0.55 1.95
C LEU A 45 -13.60 -0.53 2.68
N SER A 46 -14.14 -1.76 2.74
CA SER A 46 -13.47 -2.90 3.37
C SER A 46 -12.25 -3.36 2.57
N SER A 47 -12.40 -3.37 1.23
CA SER A 47 -11.30 -3.66 0.30
C SER A 47 -10.21 -2.59 0.38
N TYR A 48 -10.61 -1.31 0.52
CA TYR A 48 -9.67 -0.21 0.71
C TYR A 48 -8.90 -0.31 2.03
N ASN A 49 -9.59 -0.59 3.13
CA ASN A 49 -8.90 -0.78 4.41
C ASN A 49 -7.93 -1.97 4.37
N SER A 50 -8.32 -3.07 3.73
CA SER A 50 -7.47 -4.25 3.54
C SER A 50 -6.25 -3.96 2.67
N PHE A 51 -6.43 -3.15 1.61
CA PHE A 51 -5.33 -2.68 0.77
C PHE A 51 -4.32 -1.86 1.57
N LEU A 52 -4.80 -0.86 2.32
CA LEU A 52 -3.93 -0.01 3.14
C LEU A 52 -3.17 -0.80 4.21
N GLN A 53 -3.84 -1.76 4.85
CA GLN A 53 -3.20 -2.63 5.83
C GLN A 53 -2.02 -3.39 5.22
N ARG A 54 -2.24 -4.07 4.09
CA ARG A 54 -1.21 -4.89 3.46
C ARG A 54 -0.08 -4.06 2.87
N LEU A 55 -0.38 -2.88 2.33
CA LEU A 55 0.63 -1.94 1.90
C LEU A 55 1.50 -1.49 3.08
N ARG A 56 0.88 -1.19 4.24
CA ARG A 56 1.62 -0.90 5.47
C ARG A 56 2.48 -2.09 5.91
N ASP A 57 1.93 -3.30 5.89
CA ASP A 57 2.67 -4.51 6.26
C ASP A 57 3.89 -4.75 5.34
N VAL A 58 3.81 -4.37 4.06
CA VAL A 58 4.97 -4.38 3.15
C VAL A 58 6.03 -3.37 3.58
N LEU A 59 5.63 -2.13 3.87
CA LEU A 59 6.54 -1.08 4.32
C LEU A 59 7.16 -1.37 5.70
N GLU A 60 6.47 -2.11 6.56
CA GLU A 60 6.97 -2.59 7.85
C GLU A 60 7.82 -3.88 7.72
N GLY A 61 7.99 -4.43 6.51
CA GLY A 61 8.70 -5.70 6.30
C GLY A 61 7.99 -6.93 6.87
N ARG A 62 6.69 -6.84 7.18
CA ARG A 62 5.81 -7.92 7.68
C ARG A 62 5.14 -8.72 6.56
N LEU A 63 5.10 -8.16 5.34
CA LEU A 63 4.60 -8.82 4.14
C LEU A 63 5.64 -8.66 3.03
N SER A 64 5.93 -9.73 2.29
CA SER A 64 6.80 -9.64 1.11
C SER A 64 6.10 -8.91 -0.03
N ILE A 65 6.87 -8.28 -0.91
CA ILE A 65 6.32 -7.65 -2.11
C ILE A 65 5.59 -8.66 -3.01
N ASP A 66 6.12 -9.88 -3.12
CA ASP A 66 5.46 -10.97 -3.84
C ASP A 66 4.13 -11.38 -3.19
N GLY A 67 4.08 -11.40 -1.86
CA GLY A 67 2.84 -11.67 -1.12
C GLY A 67 1.80 -10.57 -1.32
N PHE A 68 2.25 -9.31 -1.46
CA PHE A 68 1.38 -8.19 -1.79
C PHE A 68 0.90 -8.22 -3.25
N ARG A 69 1.80 -8.53 -4.19
CA ARG A 69 1.46 -8.77 -5.61
C ARG A 69 0.39 -9.86 -5.74
N ALA A 70 0.60 -11.01 -5.11
CA ALA A 70 -0.38 -12.11 -5.11
C ALA A 70 -1.73 -11.68 -4.51
N TYR A 71 -1.73 -10.84 -3.47
CA TYR A 71 -2.97 -10.28 -2.92
C TYR A 71 -3.71 -9.37 -3.92
N LEU A 72 -2.99 -8.51 -4.65
CA LEU A 72 -3.59 -7.63 -5.65
C LEU A 72 -4.15 -8.40 -6.84
N GLU A 73 -3.42 -9.42 -7.31
CA GLU A 73 -3.78 -10.24 -8.45
C GLU A 73 -4.93 -11.21 -8.15
N HIS A 74 -4.90 -11.91 -7.01
CA HIS A 74 -5.91 -12.92 -6.67
C HIS A 74 -7.14 -12.34 -5.95
N GLY A 75 -7.01 -11.19 -5.28
CA GLY A 75 -8.08 -10.63 -4.46
C GLY A 75 -9.13 -9.86 -5.26
N GLY A 76 -8.87 -9.53 -6.53
CA GLY A 76 -9.71 -8.61 -7.32
C GLY A 76 -9.86 -7.24 -6.65
N VAL A 77 -8.96 -6.90 -5.73
CA VAL A 77 -9.08 -5.73 -4.86
C VAL A 77 -9.02 -4.46 -5.70
N MET A 78 -8.18 -4.42 -6.73
CA MET A 78 -8.11 -3.29 -7.64
C MET A 78 -9.42 -3.07 -8.39
N GLY A 79 -10.06 -4.10 -8.93
CA GLY A 79 -11.39 -3.99 -9.54
C GLY A 79 -12.52 -3.63 -8.56
N LYS A 80 -12.31 -3.81 -7.25
CA LYS A 80 -13.22 -3.31 -6.21
C LYS A 80 -12.94 -1.86 -5.81
N LEU A 81 -11.69 -1.42 -5.97
CA LEU A 81 -11.22 -0.08 -5.62
C LEU A 81 -11.41 0.92 -6.76
N TYR A 82 -11.17 0.48 -7.99
CA TYR A 82 -11.32 1.20 -9.24
C TYR A 82 -12.59 0.72 -9.95
N ARG A 83 -13.24 1.63 -10.67
CA ARG A 83 -14.49 1.31 -11.40
C ARG A 83 -14.25 0.78 -12.81
N MET A 84 -12.99 0.51 -13.21
CA MET A 84 -12.60 0.25 -14.60
C MET A 84 -11.73 -1.02 -14.74
N PRO A 85 -12.32 -2.19 -15.06
CA PRO A 85 -11.64 -3.49 -15.03
C PRO A 85 -10.43 -3.64 -15.97
N ASP A 86 -10.44 -2.96 -17.12
CA ASP A 86 -9.44 -3.19 -18.19
C ASP A 86 -8.19 -2.28 -18.05
N GLU A 87 -8.26 -1.20 -17.26
CA GLU A 87 -7.11 -0.34 -16.95
C GLU A 87 -6.36 -0.80 -15.68
N ASP A 88 -6.97 -1.68 -14.89
CA ASP A 88 -6.49 -2.13 -13.59
C ASP A 88 -5.11 -2.78 -13.64
N ARG A 89 -4.80 -3.56 -14.69
CA ARG A 89 -3.54 -4.32 -14.76
C ARG A 89 -2.32 -3.42 -14.92
N ARG A 90 -2.38 -2.40 -15.79
CA ARG A 90 -1.25 -1.48 -16.01
C ARG A 90 -1.06 -0.56 -14.81
N ILE A 91 -2.15 -0.11 -14.20
CA ILE A 91 -2.13 0.69 -12.98
C ILE A 91 -1.49 -0.13 -11.85
N MET A 92 -1.87 -1.40 -11.71
CA MET A 92 -1.31 -2.32 -10.72
C MET A 92 0.19 -2.57 -10.93
N GLU A 93 0.61 -2.91 -12.15
CA GLU A 93 2.02 -3.13 -12.47
C GLU A 93 2.85 -1.86 -12.20
N GLY A 94 2.34 -0.69 -12.58
CA GLY A 94 2.97 0.59 -12.29
C GLY A 94 3.04 0.92 -10.79
N PHE A 95 2.00 0.59 -10.02
CA PHE A 95 1.97 0.80 -8.57
C PHE A 95 2.94 -0.15 -7.85
N LEU A 96 2.95 -1.43 -8.21
CA LEU A 96 3.86 -2.42 -7.64
C LEU A 96 5.32 -2.05 -7.88
N TYR A 97 5.67 -1.64 -9.09
CA TYR A 97 6.99 -1.14 -9.42
C TYR A 97 7.42 0.03 -8.52
N GLN A 98 6.48 0.91 -8.17
CA GLN A 98 6.77 2.07 -7.32
C GLN A 98 6.95 1.67 -5.86
N VAL A 99 6.17 0.70 -5.37
CA VAL A 99 6.38 0.10 -4.06
C VAL A 99 7.76 -0.58 -4.00
N GLU A 100 8.13 -1.37 -5.02
CA GLU A 100 9.45 -2.00 -5.14
C GLU A 100 10.57 -0.95 -5.08
N LEU A 101 10.45 0.12 -5.86
CA LEU A 101 11.42 1.22 -5.86
C LEU A 101 11.55 1.87 -4.47
N SER A 102 10.43 2.10 -3.77
CA SER A 102 10.45 2.61 -2.40
C SER A 102 11.15 1.63 -1.45
N LEU A 103 10.82 0.34 -1.50
CA LEU A 103 11.43 -0.67 -0.64
C LEU A 103 12.96 -0.70 -0.80
N ASP A 104 13.44 -0.66 -2.04
CA ASP A 104 14.87 -0.62 -2.35
C ASP A 104 15.53 0.68 -1.86
N ARG A 105 14.89 1.83 -2.10
CA ARG A 105 15.38 3.15 -1.66
C ARG A 105 15.53 3.22 -0.13
N TYR A 106 14.64 2.57 0.60
CA TYR A 106 14.59 2.62 2.06
C TYR A 106 15.17 1.36 2.74
N ASN A 107 15.79 0.45 1.98
CA ASN A 107 16.36 -0.82 2.44
C ASN A 107 15.39 -1.63 3.33
N ILE A 108 14.10 -1.62 2.99
CA ILE A 108 13.08 -2.39 3.70
C ILE A 108 13.21 -3.86 3.26
N ARG A 109 13.57 -4.75 4.18
CA ARG A 109 13.79 -6.19 3.91
C ARG A 109 12.77 -7.05 4.64
N TYR A 110 12.11 -7.95 3.91
CA TYR A 110 11.32 -9.03 4.49
C TYR A 110 12.21 -10.25 4.78
N PRO A 111 12.03 -11.02 5.88
CA PRO A 111 11.07 -10.86 6.98
C PRO A 111 11.59 -10.07 8.19
N ARG A 112 12.73 -9.36 8.06
CA ARG A 112 13.39 -8.66 9.18
C ARG A 112 13.72 -7.21 8.83
N PHE A 113 12.99 -6.28 9.45
CA PHE A 113 13.47 -4.94 9.77
C PHE A 113 14.31 -5.06 11.05
N ASP A 114 15.64 -5.13 10.95
CA ASP A 114 16.50 -5.26 12.14
C ASP A 114 16.88 -3.91 12.78
N MET A 115 16.35 -2.80 12.29
CA MET A 115 16.69 -1.42 12.69
C MET A 115 18.19 -1.07 12.56
N LYS A 116 19.01 -1.84 11.83
CA LYS A 116 20.44 -1.54 11.65
C LYS A 116 20.72 -0.90 10.28
N ARG A 117 21.53 0.16 10.27
CA ARG A 117 22.09 0.74 9.05
C ARG A 117 23.17 -0.19 8.48
N CYS A 118 23.30 -0.26 7.15
CA CYS A 118 24.52 -0.78 6.52
C CYS A 118 25.70 0.07 7.01
N GLY A 119 26.58 -0.53 7.83
CA GLY A 119 27.81 0.12 8.29
C GLY A 119 28.19 -0.10 9.77
N ASP A 120 27.29 -0.64 10.60
CA ASP A 120 27.63 -0.95 11.99
C ASP A 120 28.33 -2.32 12.08
N LEU A 121 29.62 -2.34 11.72
CA LEU A 121 30.59 -3.36 12.14
C LEU A 121 31.13 -3.04 13.54
#